data_AF-A0A5C7EU89-F1
#
_entry.id   AF-A0A5C7EU89-F1
#
_cell.length_a   1.000
_cell.length_b   1.000
_cell.length_c   1.000
_cell.angle_alpha   90.00
_cell.angle_beta   90.00
_cell.angle_gamma   90.00
#
_symmetry.space_group_name_H-M   'P 1'
#
loop_
_entity.id
_entity.type
_entity.pdbx_description
1 polymer ?
#
loop_
_entity_poly.entity_id
_entity_poly.type
_entity_poly.pdbx_seq_one_letter_code
_entity_poly.pdbx_strand_id
1 'polypeptide(L)'
;MQPKLIFFALSVAVPAFAIAAGLKEVDTLEQAAIAKNPHQASGPLKGAKVARVAPYRFEAARGERLSEALRTMLESEGWTLVWDSGADYLIRHDYSVEEKDLESVLKRVLSAYGLSATIYTGNSVVAVYPSETGK
;
A
#
# COMPACT_ATOMS: atom_id res chain seq x y z
N MET A 1 15.68 1.22 -68.11
CA MET A 1 15.76 2.60 -67.57
C MET A 1 15.32 2.58 -66.11
N GLN A 2 16.09 3.20 -65.23
CA GLN A 2 15.90 3.28 -63.77
C GLN A 2 14.81 4.35 -63.39
N PRO A 3 14.63 4.78 -62.12
CA PRO A 3 13.52 4.37 -61.23
C PRO A 3 12.79 5.56 -60.53
N LYS A 4 11.78 5.28 -59.68
CA LYS A 4 11.34 5.99 -58.44
C LYS A 4 9.88 5.59 -58.14
N LEU A 5 9.46 5.24 -56.92
CA LEU A 5 9.46 6.07 -55.72
C LEU A 5 9.60 5.26 -54.41
N ILE A 6 10.07 5.99 -53.40
CA ILE A 6 10.41 5.65 -52.00
C ILE A 6 9.15 6.04 -51.16
N PHE A 7 8.72 5.40 -50.05
CA PHE A 7 9.21 5.57 -48.67
C PHE A 7 8.44 4.68 -47.66
N PHE A 8 9.21 4.00 -46.80
CA PHE A 8 9.08 3.73 -45.35
C PHE A 8 7.72 3.44 -44.68
N ALA A 9 7.66 2.28 -44.02
CA ALA A 9 7.03 2.13 -42.70
C ALA A 9 7.80 1.08 -41.86
N LEU A 10 8.29 1.52 -40.71
CA LEU A 10 8.94 0.74 -39.66
C LEU A 10 7.87 0.31 -38.66
N SER A 11 7.74 -0.98 -38.34
CA SER A 11 7.16 -1.39 -37.06
C SER A 11 7.69 -2.76 -36.65
N VAL A 12 8.33 -2.77 -35.49
CA VAL A 12 8.98 -3.91 -34.84
C VAL A 12 7.98 -4.52 -33.87
N ALA A 13 7.71 -5.83 -33.97
CA ALA A 13 7.02 -6.59 -32.95
C ALA A 13 7.90 -7.78 -32.52
N VAL A 14 8.21 -7.79 -31.23
CA VAL A 14 9.14 -8.67 -30.51
C VAL A 14 8.56 -10.08 -30.37
N PRO A 15 9.37 -11.14 -30.47
CA PRO A 15 8.93 -12.54 -30.36
C PRO A 15 8.55 -12.95 -28.93
N ALA A 16 7.54 -13.81 -28.83
CA ALA A 16 7.11 -14.50 -27.61
C ALA A 16 8.24 -15.39 -27.07
N PHE A 17 8.75 -15.06 -25.88
CA PHE A 17 9.74 -15.87 -25.19
C PHE A 17 9.04 -16.78 -24.17
N ALA A 18 9.09 -18.08 -24.44
CA ALA A 18 8.75 -19.14 -23.50
C ALA A 18 9.80 -19.20 -22.38
N ILE A 19 9.35 -19.26 -21.13
CA ILE A 19 10.19 -19.30 -19.93
C ILE A 19 10.28 -20.75 -19.41
N ALA A 20 11.53 -21.24 -19.34
CA ALA A 20 12.18 -22.12 -18.36
C ALA A 20 11.48 -23.44 -17.94
N ALA A 21 12.09 -24.63 -18.11
CA ALA A 21 13.18 -25.18 -17.28
C ALA A 21 12.87 -25.02 -15.77
N GLY A 22 12.53 -26.04 -15.00
CA GLY A 22 13.32 -27.25 -14.72
C GLY A 22 13.75 -27.20 -13.24
N LEU A 23 13.55 -28.33 -12.51
CA LEU A 23 13.98 -28.64 -11.14
C LEU A 23 13.16 -28.04 -9.97
N LYS A 24 12.61 -28.89 -9.08
CA LYS A 24 13.37 -29.37 -7.91
C LYS A 24 12.64 -30.49 -7.15
N GLU A 25 13.36 -31.60 -6.96
CA GLU A 25 13.05 -32.73 -6.10
C GLU A 25 12.82 -32.28 -4.64
N VAL A 26 11.83 -32.87 -3.99
CA VAL A 26 11.64 -32.78 -2.53
C VAL A 26 11.91 -34.14 -1.94
N ASP A 27 13.19 -34.41 -1.69
CA ASP A 27 13.64 -35.48 -0.81
C ASP A 27 13.32 -35.04 0.62
N THR A 28 12.10 -35.39 1.05
CA THR A 28 11.73 -35.39 2.46
C THR A 28 12.21 -36.72 3.00
N LEU A 29 13.24 -36.71 3.84
CA LEU A 29 13.40 -37.60 4.98
C LEU A 29 14.65 -37.19 5.78
N GLU A 30 14.52 -37.26 7.10
CA GLU A 30 15.60 -37.48 8.05
C GLU A 30 16.56 -36.30 8.37
N GLN A 31 16.33 -35.66 9.51
CA GLN A 31 17.21 -35.91 10.66
C GLN A 31 16.63 -35.29 11.93
N ALA A 32 16.08 -36.18 12.75
CA ALA A 32 15.95 -35.99 14.19
C ALA A 32 17.25 -36.43 14.85
N ALA A 33 17.93 -35.56 15.60
CA ALA A 33 18.79 -35.97 16.72
C ALA A 33 19.24 -34.76 17.58
N ILE A 34 18.56 -34.58 18.71
CA ILE A 34 19.12 -34.59 20.08
C ILE A 34 20.33 -33.67 20.37
N ALA A 35 20.19 -32.73 21.32
CA ALA A 35 20.83 -32.81 22.65
C ALA A 35 20.81 -31.48 23.45
N LYS A 36 20.32 -31.59 24.69
CA LYS A 36 20.87 -31.02 25.95
C LYS A 36 20.99 -29.49 26.13
N ASN A 37 20.02 -28.98 26.89
CA ASN A 37 20.13 -28.12 28.08
C ASN A 37 20.88 -26.77 28.07
N PRO A 38 20.42 -25.82 28.92
CA PRO A 38 20.51 -24.38 28.68
C PRO A 38 21.64 -23.73 29.46
N HIS A 39 22.41 -22.84 28.85
CA HIS A 39 23.15 -21.81 29.56
C HIS A 39 23.36 -20.59 28.66
N GLN A 40 22.82 -19.47 29.14
CA GLN A 40 23.30 -18.10 28.94
C GLN A 40 24.22 -17.82 27.75
N ALA A 41 23.66 -17.15 26.76
CA ALA A 41 24.36 -16.06 26.09
C ALA A 41 23.52 -14.79 26.30
N SER A 42 23.69 -14.16 27.47
CA SER A 42 23.43 -12.73 27.61
C SER A 42 24.45 -11.99 26.75
N GLY A 43 24.05 -11.64 25.53
CA GLY A 43 24.63 -10.53 24.79
C GLY A 43 23.51 -9.52 24.53
N PRO A 44 23.70 -8.22 24.78
CA PRO A 44 22.77 -7.25 24.23
C PRO A 44 22.86 -7.39 22.71
N LEU A 45 21.75 -7.75 22.06
CA LEU A 45 21.62 -7.62 20.61
C LEU A 45 21.70 -6.14 20.27
N LYS A 46 22.94 -5.65 20.22
CA LYS A 46 23.32 -4.31 19.84
C LYS A 46 22.98 -4.18 18.36
N GLY A 47 21.87 -3.51 18.08
CA GLY A 47 21.66 -2.92 16.76
C GLY A 47 20.82 -3.72 15.77
N ALA A 48 19.87 -4.54 16.22
CA ALA A 48 18.63 -4.62 15.44
C ALA A 48 18.00 -3.22 15.52
N LYS A 49 18.42 -2.33 14.63
CA LYS A 49 17.86 -1.01 14.44
C LYS A 49 16.45 -1.29 13.94
N VAL A 50 15.52 -1.54 14.87
CA VAL A 50 14.10 -1.58 14.59
C VAL A 50 13.85 -0.23 13.95
N ALA A 51 13.72 -0.20 12.63
CA ALA A 51 13.30 0.98 11.93
C ALA A 51 11.95 1.31 12.56
N ARG A 52 11.94 2.30 13.45
CA ARG A 52 10.69 2.82 14.00
C ARG A 52 10.01 3.44 12.80
N VAL A 53 9.12 2.66 12.17
CA VAL A 53 8.22 3.18 11.14
C VAL A 53 7.48 4.32 11.83
N ALA A 54 7.67 5.54 11.33
CA ALA A 54 6.98 6.69 11.86
C ALA A 54 5.47 6.43 11.71
N PRO A 55 4.67 6.65 12.76
CA PRO A 55 3.24 6.40 12.68
C PRO A 55 2.59 7.38 11.69
N TYR A 56 1.55 6.91 11.00
CA TYR A 56 0.71 7.76 10.17
C TYR A 56 -0.18 8.60 11.07
N ARG A 57 -0.21 9.90 10.82
CA ARG A 57 -1.01 10.84 11.60
C ARG A 57 -1.95 11.61 10.69
N PHE A 58 -3.23 11.54 11.02
CA PHE A 58 -4.27 12.39 10.48
C PHE A 58 -4.56 13.51 11.48
N GLU A 59 -4.63 14.73 11.00
CA GLU A 59 -5.06 15.90 11.75
C GLU A 59 -6.11 16.63 10.92
N ALA A 60 -7.15 17.12 11.57
CA ALA A 60 -8.19 17.85 10.87
C ALA A 60 -8.81 18.92 11.76
N ALA A 61 -9.05 20.08 11.16
CA ALA A 61 -9.63 21.22 11.86
C ALA A 61 -11.16 21.21 11.77
N ARG A 62 -11.80 21.82 12.76
CA ARG A 62 -13.23 22.06 12.76
C ARG A 62 -13.62 22.94 11.55
N GLY A 63 -14.64 22.52 10.84
CA GLY A 63 -15.17 23.21 9.66
C GLY A 63 -14.41 22.89 8.37
N GLU A 64 -13.35 22.08 8.45
CA GLU A 64 -12.65 21.56 7.27
C GLU A 64 -13.47 20.46 6.59
N ARG A 65 -13.28 20.32 5.28
CA ARG A 65 -13.85 19.21 4.50
C ARG A 65 -13.01 17.96 4.71
N LEU A 66 -13.67 16.84 5.01
CA LEU A 66 -13.02 15.56 5.22
C LEU A 66 -12.21 15.13 3.98
N SER A 67 -12.74 15.36 2.78
CA SER A 67 -12.04 15.07 1.53
C SER A 67 -10.71 15.84 1.43
N GLU A 68 -10.71 17.14 1.75
CA GLU A 68 -9.53 18.01 1.66
C GLU A 68 -8.50 17.71 2.74
N ALA A 69 -8.94 17.44 3.97
CA ALA A 69 -8.05 17.03 5.06
C ALA A 69 -7.35 15.70 4.73
N LEU A 70 -8.11 14.72 4.23
CA LEU A 70 -7.56 13.43 3.81
C LEU A 70 -6.64 13.57 2.61
N ARG A 71 -7.01 14.41 1.65
CA ARG A 71 -6.17 14.70 0.48
C ARG A 71 -4.82 15.26 0.91
N THR A 72 -4.81 16.25 1.79
CA THR A 72 -3.58 16.88 2.29
C THR A 72 -2.67 15.86 2.99
N MET A 73 -3.24 15.02 3.87
CA MET A 73 -2.49 13.95 4.54
C MET A 73 -1.92 12.93 3.55
N LEU A 74 -2.71 12.53 2.55
CA LEU A 74 -2.29 11.55 1.56
C LEU A 74 -1.21 12.11 0.63
N GLU A 75 -1.39 13.33 0.14
CA GLU A 75 -0.43 13.99 -0.76
C GLU A 75 0.92 14.22 -0.08
N SER A 76 0.97 14.49 1.24
CA SER A 76 2.25 14.61 1.98
C SER A 76 3.06 13.32 2.01
N GLU A 77 2.38 12.17 1.92
CA GLU A 77 2.96 10.83 1.89
C GLU A 77 3.11 10.29 0.44
N GLY A 78 2.84 11.12 -0.57
CA GLY A 78 2.94 10.75 -1.99
C GLY A 78 1.77 9.90 -2.52
N TRP A 79 0.64 9.92 -1.84
CA TRP A 79 -0.59 9.22 -2.25
C TRP A 79 -1.57 10.17 -2.94
N THR A 80 -2.32 9.63 -3.89
CA THR A 80 -3.41 10.35 -4.58
C THR A 80 -4.76 9.90 -4.03
N LEU A 81 -5.62 10.85 -3.65
CA LEU A 81 -6.98 10.58 -3.22
C LEU A 81 -7.94 10.57 -4.41
N VAL A 82 -8.76 9.52 -4.52
CA VAL A 82 -9.94 9.46 -5.37
C VAL A 82 -11.18 9.45 -4.47
N TRP A 83 -12.00 10.49 -4.58
CA TRP A 83 -13.20 10.66 -3.76
C TRP A 83 -14.46 10.26 -4.53
N ASP A 84 -15.02 9.10 -4.21
CA ASP A 84 -16.19 8.51 -4.86
C ASP A 84 -17.37 8.34 -3.88
N SER A 85 -17.44 9.20 -2.86
CA SER A 85 -18.53 9.16 -1.87
C SER A 85 -19.83 9.82 -2.37
N GLY A 86 -19.79 10.59 -3.46
CA GLY A 86 -20.92 11.41 -3.94
C GLY A 86 -21.31 12.60 -3.06
N ALA A 87 -20.85 12.63 -1.80
CA ALA A 87 -21.00 13.73 -0.86
C ALA A 87 -19.68 13.96 -0.12
N ASP A 88 -19.53 15.14 0.47
CA ASP A 88 -18.39 15.49 1.31
C ASP A 88 -18.88 15.89 2.70
N TYR A 89 -18.03 15.71 3.71
CA TYR A 89 -18.39 15.83 5.11
C TYR A 89 -17.63 16.97 5.76
N LEU A 90 -18.33 17.81 6.52
CA LEU A 90 -17.71 18.83 7.36
C LEU A 90 -17.35 18.25 8.72
N ILE A 91 -16.11 18.49 9.12
CA ILE A 91 -15.58 18.06 10.39
C ILE A 91 -16.16 18.93 11.51
N ARG A 92 -16.81 18.31 12.50
CA ARG A 92 -17.55 19.04 13.54
C ARG A 92 -16.67 19.56 14.67
N HIS A 93 -15.58 18.87 14.96
CA HIS A 93 -14.64 19.15 16.05
C HIS A 93 -13.23 18.88 15.57
N ASP A 94 -12.26 19.61 16.10
CA ASP A 94 -10.85 19.32 15.86
C ASP A 94 -10.52 17.92 16.40
N TYR A 95 -9.82 17.11 15.62
CA TYR A 95 -9.36 15.80 16.09
C TYR A 95 -8.11 15.34 15.34
N SER A 96 -7.37 14.44 15.99
CA SER A 96 -6.21 13.77 15.41
C SER A 96 -6.28 12.27 15.67
N VAL A 97 -5.87 11.50 14.67
CA VAL A 97 -5.77 10.05 14.73
C VAL A 97 -4.34 9.67 14.37
N GLU A 98 -3.70 8.87 15.22
CA GLU A 98 -2.35 8.35 14.97
C GLU A 98 -2.41 6.82 15.03
N GLU A 99 -1.96 6.17 13.97
CA GLU A 99 -1.89 4.70 13.89
C GLU A 99 -0.59 4.26 13.19
N LYS A 100 -0.24 2.99 13.35
CA LYS A 100 0.97 2.42 12.74
C LYS A 100 0.89 2.31 11.21
N ASP A 101 -0.33 2.14 10.69
CA ASP A 101 -0.59 1.80 9.30
C ASP A 101 -1.64 2.75 8.70
N LEU A 102 -1.46 3.14 7.44
CA LEU A 102 -2.39 4.01 6.71
C LEU A 102 -3.81 3.43 6.68
N GLU A 103 -3.95 2.12 6.48
CA GLU A 103 -5.25 1.43 6.48
C GLU A 103 -5.98 1.62 7.82
N SER A 104 -5.27 1.52 8.94
CA SER A 104 -5.83 1.69 10.28
C SER A 104 -6.30 3.14 10.50
N VAL A 105 -5.52 4.14 10.06
CA VAL A 105 -5.92 5.55 10.09
C VAL A 105 -7.21 5.74 9.27
N LEU A 106 -7.20 5.31 8.01
CA LEU A 106 -8.32 5.48 7.09
C LEU A 106 -9.58 4.81 7.62
N LYS A 107 -9.47 3.55 8.08
CA LYS A 107 -10.60 2.82 8.68
C LYS A 107 -11.18 3.58 9.86
N ARG A 108 -10.35 4.06 10.79
CA ARG A 108 -10.81 4.76 11.99
C ARG A 108 -11.46 6.11 11.67
N VAL A 109 -10.89 6.86 10.74
CA VAL A 109 -11.42 8.16 10.29
C VAL A 109 -12.73 7.97 9.52
N LEU A 110 -12.75 7.08 8.52
CA LEU A 110 -13.86 6.92 7.58
C LEU A 110 -15.08 6.19 8.19
N SER A 111 -14.86 5.25 9.12
CA SER A 111 -15.97 4.53 9.77
C SER A 111 -16.93 5.47 10.50
N ALA A 112 -16.44 6.60 11.03
CA ALA A 112 -17.28 7.59 11.69
C ALA A 112 -18.27 8.29 10.75
N TYR A 113 -18.02 8.24 9.43
CA TYR A 113 -18.84 8.86 8.39
C TYR A 113 -19.58 7.84 7.52
N GLY A 114 -19.50 6.54 7.87
CA GLY A 114 -20.07 5.47 7.04
C GLY A 114 -19.35 5.31 5.71
N LEU A 115 -18.05 5.62 5.66
CA LEU A 115 -17.22 5.51 4.47
C LEU A 115 -16.23 4.35 4.60
N SER A 116 -15.78 3.84 3.46
CA SER A 116 -14.74 2.83 3.33
C SER A 116 -13.67 3.30 2.34
N ALA A 117 -12.47 2.70 2.42
CA ALA A 117 -11.39 2.99 1.49
C ALA A 117 -10.74 1.71 0.97
N THR A 118 -10.26 1.77 -0.28
CA THR A 118 -9.39 0.77 -0.89
C THR A 118 -8.06 1.42 -1.25
N ILE A 119 -6.96 0.78 -0.86
CA ILE A 119 -5.59 1.25 -1.14
C ILE A 119 -5.02 0.45 -2.31
N TYR A 120 -4.72 1.15 -3.41
CA TYR A 120 -4.04 0.60 -4.58
C TYR A 120 -2.55 0.95 -4.50
N THR A 121 -1.80 0.10 -3.80
CA THR A 121 -0.35 0.28 -3.54
C THR A 121 0.48 0.38 -4.82
N GLY A 122 0.08 -0.27 -5.91
CA GLY A 122 0.81 -0.24 -7.18
C GLY A 122 0.85 1.14 -7.86
N ASN A 123 -0.14 2.00 -7.59
CA ASN A 123 -0.26 3.33 -8.19
C ASN A 123 -0.26 4.46 -7.14
N SER A 124 -0.04 4.13 -5.87
CA SER A 124 -0.19 5.04 -4.74
C SER A 124 -1.54 5.78 -4.72
N VAL A 125 -2.63 5.07 -5.01
CA VAL A 125 -3.99 5.64 -5.02
C VAL A 125 -4.79 5.11 -3.84
N VAL A 126 -5.52 6.00 -3.16
CA VAL A 126 -6.53 5.65 -2.17
C VAL A 126 -7.89 6.07 -2.71
N ALA A 127 -8.79 5.11 -2.91
CA ALA A 127 -10.17 5.39 -3.31
C ALA A 127 -11.09 5.32 -2.10
N VAL A 128 -11.87 6.37 -1.86
CA VAL A 128 -12.87 6.45 -0.78
C VAL A 128 -14.26 6.38 -1.36
N TYR A 129 -15.11 5.52 -0.81
CA TYR A 129 -16.47 5.26 -1.30
C TYR A 129 -17.42 5.03 -0.11
N PRO A 130 -18.75 5.11 -0.31
CA PRO A 130 -19.71 4.82 0.74
C PRO A 130 -19.55 3.39 1.21
N SER A 131 -19.46 3.19 2.53
CA SER A 131 -19.44 1.84 3.09
C SER A 131 -20.81 1.22 2.87
N GLU A 132 -20.89 0.03 2.25
CA GLU A 132 -22.15 -0.73 2.11
C GLU A 132 -22.65 -1.32 3.44
N THR A 133 -22.48 -0.59 4.54
CA THR A 133 -22.97 -0.97 5.86
C THR A 133 -24.39 -0.41 6.02
N GLY A 134 -25.31 -0.97 5.24
CA GLY A 134 -26.71 -0.55 5.21
C GLY A 134 -27.62 -1.58 4.53
N LYS A 135 -27.80 -2.74 5.16
CA LYS A 135 -29.06 -3.49 5.11
C LYS A 135 -29.67 -3.53 6.49
#